data_AF-A0A832GXS2-F1
#
_entry.id   AF-A0A832GXS2-F1
#
_cell.length_a   1.000
_cell.length_b   1.000
_cell.length_c   1.000
_cell.angle_alpha   90.00
_cell.angle_beta   90.00
_cell.angle_gamma   90.00
#
_symmetry.space_group_name_H-M   'P 1'
#
loop_
_entity.id
_entity.type
_entity.pdbx_description
1 polymer ?
#
loop_
_entity_poly.entity_id
_entity_poly.type
_entity_poly.pdbx_seq_one_letter_code
_entity_poly.pdbx_strand_id
1 'polypeptide(L)'
;MPAWIVHKFHAEKFLRELGLECARCDLVDRLIDEPGSIIPLVLEDVRRCSKLLALVLSDEAVKPEDPVATHDWGAWRGSRASVDALRRVAEAVAGRAGVLLVDLHLSLDYVWKRGLSDYPAWAENLGIAHEVRDYVAKEFSPGKAPSAGDREGGAGRSSSGSKAR
;
A
#
# COMPACT_ATOMS: atom_id res chain seq x y z
N MET A 1 -1.16 -9.23 7.16
CA MET A 1 -0.65 -8.00 6.53
C MET A 1 0.80 -7.83 6.90
N PRO A 2 1.66 -7.33 5.98
CA PRO A 2 3.01 -6.94 6.36
C PRO A 2 2.95 -5.92 7.51
N ALA A 3 3.95 -5.92 8.37
CA ALA A 3 4.09 -4.84 9.33
C ALA A 3 4.44 -3.55 8.60
N TRP A 4 4.02 -2.40 9.12
CA TRP A 4 4.30 -1.06 8.57
C TRP A 4 5.77 -0.84 8.16
N ILE A 5 6.70 -1.40 8.94
CA ILE A 5 8.14 -1.34 8.66
C ILE A 5 8.53 -1.97 7.32
N VAL A 6 7.78 -2.97 6.86
CA VAL A 6 7.96 -3.64 5.57
C VAL A 6 7.51 -2.73 4.44
N HIS A 7 6.32 -2.13 4.53
CA HIS A 7 5.83 -1.16 3.54
C HIS A 7 6.78 0.03 3.42
N LYS A 8 7.23 0.58 4.55
CA LYS A 8 8.21 1.67 4.57
C LYS A 8 9.53 1.28 3.89
N PHE A 9 10.08 0.12 4.23
CA PHE A 9 11.32 -0.37 3.61
C PHE A 9 11.20 -0.47 2.09
N HIS A 10 10.12 -1.09 1.60
CA HIS A 10 9.90 -1.25 0.17
C HIS A 10 9.60 0.08 -0.52
N ALA A 11 8.85 0.99 0.11
CA ALA A 11 8.60 2.33 -0.39
C ALA A 11 9.89 3.13 -0.59
N GLU A 12 10.75 3.20 0.43
CA GLU A 12 12.03 3.90 0.36
C GLU A 12 12.95 3.28 -0.70
N LYS A 13 13.03 1.96 -0.74
CA LYS A 13 13.84 1.24 -1.72
C LYS A 13 13.35 1.50 -3.14
N PHE A 14 12.04 1.39 -3.37
CA PHE A 14 11.42 1.56 -4.68
C PHE A 14 11.59 2.99 -5.22
N LEU A 15 11.31 4.00 -4.40
CA LEU A 15 11.48 5.40 -4.80
C LEU A 15 12.93 5.73 -5.14
N ARG A 16 13.88 5.21 -4.35
CA ARG A 16 15.32 5.36 -4.62
C ARG A 16 15.72 4.71 -5.94
N GLU A 17 15.19 3.52 -6.26
CA GLU A 17 15.47 2.85 -7.54
C GLU A 17 14.93 3.62 -8.75
N LEU A 18 13.84 4.37 -8.57
CA LEU A 18 13.26 5.23 -9.61
C LEU A 18 13.85 6.65 -9.65
N GLY A 19 14.77 7.00 -8.74
CA GLY A 19 15.28 8.37 -8.62
C GLY A 19 14.21 9.38 -8.22
N LEU A 20 13.19 8.94 -7.48
CA LEU A 20 12.10 9.76 -6.99
C LEU A 20 12.28 10.10 -5.52
N GLU A 21 11.90 11.32 -5.15
CA GLU A 21 11.76 11.73 -3.76
C GLU A 21 10.28 11.90 -3.42
N CYS A 22 9.89 11.51 -2.20
CA CYS A 22 8.56 11.74 -1.67
C CYS A 22 8.67 12.19 -0.22
N ALA A 23 8.53 13.49 0.02
CA ALA A 23 8.60 14.06 1.37
C ALA A 23 7.45 13.61 2.29
N ARG A 24 6.39 13.00 1.72
CA ARG A 24 5.16 12.64 2.43
C ARG A 24 4.83 11.15 2.33
N CYS A 25 5.83 10.26 2.25
CA CYS A 25 5.63 8.81 2.22
C CYS A 25 4.72 8.32 3.35
N ASP A 26 5.05 8.68 4.59
CA ASP A 26 4.28 8.25 5.78
C ASP A 26 2.81 8.72 5.72
N LEU A 27 2.54 9.86 5.08
CA LEU A 27 1.18 10.35 4.91
C LEU A 27 0.41 9.58 3.85
N VAL A 28 1.06 9.20 2.74
CA VAL A 28 0.45 8.37 1.70
C VAL A 28 0.13 6.99 2.28
N ASP A 29 1.02 6.45 3.10
CA ASP A 29 0.81 5.18 3.78
C ASP A 29 -0.38 5.23 4.75
N ARG A 30 -0.44 6.26 5.61
CA ARG A 30 -1.61 6.48 6.47
C ARG A 30 -2.90 6.77 5.71
N LEU A 31 -2.81 7.37 4.52
CA LEU A 31 -3.97 7.55 3.64
C LEU A 31 -4.50 6.21 3.12
N ILE A 32 -3.65 5.18 3.04
CA ILE A 32 -4.07 3.84 2.62
C ILE A 32 -4.64 3.08 3.83
N ASP A 33 -3.99 3.16 4.99
CA ASP A 33 -4.38 2.43 6.21
C ASP A 33 -5.60 3.02 6.94
N GLU A 34 -5.65 4.36 7.04
CA GLU A 34 -6.63 5.10 7.86
C GLU A 34 -7.19 6.37 7.19
N PRO A 35 -7.65 6.35 5.94
CA PRO A 35 -8.02 7.60 5.27
C PRO A 35 -9.19 8.35 5.90
N GLY A 36 -10.00 7.74 6.75
CA GLY A 36 -11.03 8.44 7.51
C GLY A 36 -10.41 9.49 8.44
N SER A 37 -9.25 9.18 9.01
CA SER A 37 -8.48 10.11 9.85
C SER A 37 -7.61 11.06 9.02
N ILE A 38 -7.17 10.63 7.82
CA ILE A 38 -6.23 11.40 7.00
C ILE A 38 -6.88 12.33 5.98
N ILE A 39 -8.01 11.96 5.36
CA ILE A 39 -8.70 12.78 4.36
C ILE A 39 -8.96 14.21 4.85
N PRO A 40 -9.45 14.46 6.08
CA PRO A 40 -9.63 15.82 6.59
C PRO A 40 -8.32 16.63 6.64
N LEU A 41 -7.20 15.98 6.89
CA LEU A 41 -5.88 16.62 7.02
C LEU A 41 -5.28 17.01 5.66
N VAL A 42 -5.67 16.32 4.59
CA VAL A 42 -5.17 16.57 3.23
C VAL A 42 -6.18 17.29 2.34
N LEU A 43 -7.37 17.60 2.85
CA LEU A 43 -8.47 18.13 2.05
C LEU A 43 -8.12 19.44 1.35
N GLU A 44 -7.35 20.32 1.99
CA GLU A 44 -6.91 21.58 1.37
C GLU A 44 -5.89 21.36 0.24
N ASP A 45 -4.99 20.39 0.39
CA ASP A 45 -4.06 20.00 -0.68
C ASP A 45 -4.83 19.42 -1.87
N VAL A 46 -5.80 18.53 -1.59
CA VAL A 46 -6.72 17.99 -2.59
C VAL A 46 -7.52 19.09 -3.27
N ARG A 47 -8.04 20.07 -2.52
CA ARG A 47 -8.84 21.19 -3.05
C ARG A 47 -8.05 22.07 -4.01
N ARG A 48 -6.75 22.27 -3.75
CA ARG A 48 -5.85 23.02 -4.65
C ARG A 48 -5.65 22.31 -5.99
N CYS A 49 -5.62 20.98 -6.00
CA CYS A 49 -5.47 20.18 -7.20
C CYS A 49 -6.79 19.89 -7.92
N SER A 50 -7.86 19.61 -7.17
CA SER A 50 -9.18 19.26 -7.69
C SER A 50 -10.29 19.67 -6.71
N LYS A 51 -10.97 20.77 -7.03
CA LYS A 51 -12.11 21.27 -6.25
C LYS A 51 -13.25 20.25 -6.19
N LEU A 52 -13.55 19.58 -7.31
CA LEU A 52 -14.61 18.58 -7.38
C LEU A 52 -14.31 17.38 -6.47
N LEU A 53 -13.08 16.87 -6.50
CA LEU A 53 -12.67 15.76 -5.64
C LEU A 53 -12.76 16.14 -4.16
N ALA A 54 -12.30 17.34 -3.80
CA ALA A 54 -12.43 17.82 -2.43
C ALA A 54 -13.89 17.96 -1.98
N LEU A 55 -14.79 18.42 -2.85
CA LEU A 55 -16.23 18.50 -2.54
C LEU A 55 -16.80 17.10 -2.27
N VAL A 56 -16.52 16.14 -3.15
CA VAL A 56 -16.96 14.74 -3.01
C VAL A 56 -16.44 14.13 -1.70
N LEU A 57 -15.18 14.36 -1.35
CA LEU A 57 -14.58 13.82 -0.12
C LEU A 57 -15.12 14.48 1.17
N SER A 58 -15.68 15.68 1.07
CA SER A 58 -16.19 16.46 2.21
C SER A 58 -17.69 16.30 2.47
N ASP A 59 -18.44 15.74 1.53
CA ASP A 59 -19.90 15.62 1.62
C ASP A 59 -20.29 14.18 1.96
N GLU A 60 -20.71 13.92 3.19
CA GLU A 60 -21.05 12.57 3.67
C GLU A 60 -22.20 11.89 2.90
N ALA A 61 -22.99 12.62 2.10
CA ALA A 61 -24.05 12.04 1.28
C ALA A 61 -23.55 11.45 -0.06
N VAL A 62 -22.39 11.92 -0.54
CA VAL A 62 -21.80 11.50 -1.84
C VAL A 62 -20.36 11.00 -1.69
N LYS A 63 -19.76 11.22 -0.53
CA LYS A 63 -18.50 10.62 -0.13
C LYS A 63 -18.69 9.12 -0.34
N PRO A 64 -17.76 8.46 -1.05
CA PRO A 64 -17.84 7.03 -1.20
C PRO A 64 -18.09 6.41 0.18
N GLU A 65 -19.20 5.66 0.32
CA GLU A 65 -19.39 4.78 1.47
C GLU A 65 -18.07 4.06 1.70
N ASP A 66 -17.68 3.86 2.94
CA ASP A 66 -16.37 3.36 3.33
C ASP A 66 -15.90 2.16 2.47
N PRO A 67 -14.98 2.38 1.50
CA PRO A 67 -13.73 1.64 1.59
C PRO A 67 -12.54 2.52 1.21
N VAL A 68 -12.65 3.85 1.33
CA VAL A 68 -11.41 4.59 1.54
C VAL A 68 -10.92 4.13 2.93
N ALA A 69 -11.74 4.20 3.97
CA ALA A 69 -11.35 4.21 5.39
C ALA A 69 -11.75 2.99 6.22
N THR A 70 -11.38 1.78 5.80
CA THR A 70 -11.25 0.71 6.79
C THR A 70 -10.17 -0.26 6.34
N HIS A 71 -9.11 -0.31 7.13
CA HIS A 71 -8.01 -1.27 7.10
C HIS A 71 -8.45 -2.60 6.45
N ASP A 72 -7.74 -3.02 5.40
CA ASP A 72 -7.78 -4.32 4.71
C ASP A 72 -8.88 -4.62 3.63
N TRP A 73 -9.90 -3.78 3.34
CA TRP A 73 -11.15 -4.32 2.71
C TRP A 73 -11.62 -3.80 1.32
N GLY A 74 -11.06 -2.74 0.72
CA GLY A 74 -11.57 -2.16 -0.54
C GLY A 74 -10.89 -2.60 -1.85
N ALA A 75 -9.56 -2.49 -1.90
CA ALA A 75 -8.77 -2.74 -3.12
C ALA A 75 -8.83 -4.22 -3.56
N TRP A 76 -9.00 -5.13 -2.59
CA TRP A 76 -9.20 -6.56 -2.82
C TRP A 76 -10.56 -6.92 -3.41
N ARG A 77 -11.58 -6.07 -3.23
CA ARG A 77 -12.92 -6.28 -3.76
C ARG A 77 -13.08 -5.78 -5.20
N GLY A 78 -12.01 -5.27 -5.80
CA GLY A 78 -11.98 -4.90 -7.23
C GLY A 78 -12.75 -3.63 -7.57
N SER A 79 -13.06 -2.76 -6.59
CA SER A 79 -13.61 -1.44 -6.90
C SER A 79 -12.49 -0.53 -7.43
N ARG A 80 -12.25 -0.64 -8.74
CA ARG A 80 -11.31 0.22 -9.47
C ARG A 80 -11.55 1.70 -9.20
N ALA A 81 -12.81 2.11 -9.04
CA ALA A 81 -13.19 3.47 -8.70
C ALA A 81 -12.63 3.95 -7.35
N SER A 82 -12.64 3.10 -6.32
CA SER A 82 -12.11 3.43 -4.99
C SER A 82 -10.59 3.57 -5.02
N VAL A 83 -9.91 2.67 -5.74
CA VAL A 83 -8.45 2.74 -5.92
C VAL A 83 -8.08 3.97 -6.75
N ASP A 84 -8.84 4.29 -7.80
CA ASP A 84 -8.60 5.49 -8.60
C ASP A 84 -8.82 6.77 -7.78
N ALA A 85 -9.83 6.81 -6.90
CA ALA A 85 -10.02 7.93 -5.98
C ALA A 85 -8.82 8.08 -5.02
N LEU A 86 -8.34 6.97 -4.44
CA LEU A 86 -7.17 6.97 -3.56
C LEU A 86 -5.91 7.44 -4.30
N ARG A 87 -5.66 6.97 -5.53
CA ARG A 87 -4.58 7.43 -6.40
C ARG A 87 -4.65 8.93 -6.63
N ARG A 88 -5.84 9.48 -6.89
CA ARG A 88 -6.04 10.93 -7.10
C ARG A 88 -5.76 11.76 -5.86
N VAL A 89 -6.14 11.27 -4.68
CA VAL A 89 -5.80 11.94 -3.41
C VAL A 89 -4.29 11.88 -3.17
N ALA A 90 -3.67 10.72 -3.36
CA ALA A 90 -2.22 10.57 -3.23
C ALA A 90 -1.44 11.41 -4.24
N GLU A 91 -1.95 11.54 -5.47
CA GLU A 91 -1.42 12.43 -6.51
C GLU A 91 -1.46 13.90 -6.07
N ALA A 92 -2.57 14.35 -5.47
CA ALA A 92 -2.67 15.71 -4.97
C ALA A 92 -1.69 16.00 -3.82
N VAL A 93 -1.41 14.99 -3.00
CA VAL A 93 -0.57 15.12 -1.80
C VAL A 93 0.93 14.99 -2.10
N ALA A 94 1.29 14.11 -3.02
CA ALA A 94 2.67 13.68 -3.24
C ALA A 94 3.02 13.48 -4.73
N GLY A 95 2.20 13.98 -5.65
CA GLY A 95 2.41 13.86 -7.09
C GLY A 95 2.48 12.42 -7.57
N ARG A 96 3.28 12.17 -8.61
CA ARG A 96 3.46 10.83 -9.18
C ARG A 96 3.95 9.81 -8.14
N ALA A 97 4.78 10.23 -7.19
CA ALA A 97 5.27 9.33 -6.14
C ALA A 97 4.11 8.82 -5.27
N GLY A 98 3.12 9.65 -4.96
CA GLY A 98 1.93 9.23 -4.22
C GLY A 98 1.15 8.12 -4.93
N VAL A 99 0.93 8.26 -6.24
CA VAL A 99 0.24 7.24 -7.06
C VAL A 99 0.99 5.90 -7.01
N LEU A 100 2.30 5.96 -7.21
CA LEU A 100 3.17 4.79 -7.21
C LEU A 100 3.23 4.08 -5.85
N LEU A 101 3.19 4.84 -4.75
CA LEU A 101 3.17 4.30 -3.39
C LEU A 101 1.84 3.61 -3.06
N VAL A 102 0.71 4.14 -3.54
CA VAL A 102 -0.59 3.43 -3.44
C VAL A 102 -0.51 2.08 -4.14
N ASP A 103 -0.06 2.07 -5.40
CA ASP A 103 0.07 0.86 -6.19
C ASP A 103 1.04 -0.16 -5.56
N LEU A 104 2.16 0.31 -5.00
CA LEU A 104 3.13 -0.52 -4.30
C LEU A 104 2.51 -1.14 -3.04
N HIS A 105 1.85 -0.34 -2.20
CA HIS A 105 1.24 -0.83 -0.97
C HIS A 105 0.23 -1.93 -1.26
N LEU A 106 -0.67 -1.70 -2.23
CA LEU A 106 -1.65 -2.70 -2.67
C LEU A 106 -0.99 -3.98 -3.19
N SER A 107 0.14 -3.84 -3.90
CA SER A 107 0.89 -4.98 -4.42
C SER A 107 1.60 -5.78 -3.33
N LEU A 108 2.17 -5.10 -2.33
CA LEU A 108 2.82 -5.75 -1.19
C LEU A 108 1.79 -6.55 -0.38
N ASP A 109 0.64 -5.97 -0.10
CA ASP A 109 -0.47 -6.67 0.55
C ASP A 109 -0.91 -7.89 -0.26
N TYR A 110 -1.00 -7.73 -1.59
CA TYR A 110 -1.34 -8.81 -2.50
C TYR A 110 -0.42 -10.00 -2.33
N VAL A 111 0.86 -9.76 -2.55
CA VAL A 111 1.90 -10.79 -2.56
C VAL A 111 2.07 -11.41 -1.19
N TRP A 112 1.97 -10.63 -0.11
CA TRP A 112 2.08 -11.16 1.25
C TRP A 112 0.97 -12.14 1.60
N LYS A 113 -0.24 -11.90 1.10
CA LYS A 113 -1.43 -12.72 1.42
C LYS A 113 -1.66 -13.88 0.45
N ARG A 114 -1.30 -13.72 -0.82
CA ARG A 114 -1.61 -14.69 -1.89
C ARG A 114 -0.40 -15.24 -2.64
N GLY A 115 0.79 -14.68 -2.43
CA GLY A 115 1.97 -14.99 -3.22
C GLY A 115 1.91 -14.38 -4.63
N LEU A 116 2.85 -14.82 -5.47
CA LEU A 116 3.05 -14.25 -6.81
C LEU A 116 2.26 -14.91 -7.94
N SER A 117 1.66 -16.09 -7.74
CA SER A 117 1.09 -16.89 -8.83
C SER A 117 0.03 -16.14 -9.64
N ASP A 118 -0.86 -15.42 -8.95
CA ASP A 118 -1.98 -14.69 -9.57
C ASP A 118 -1.77 -13.17 -9.60
N TYR A 119 -0.62 -12.70 -9.13
CA TYR A 119 -0.32 -11.26 -9.03
C TYR A 119 -0.36 -10.54 -10.39
N PRO A 120 0.24 -11.06 -11.50
CA PRO A 120 0.24 -10.34 -12.77
C PRO A 120 -1.16 -10.04 -13.31
N ALA A 121 -2.06 -11.04 -13.29
CA ALA A 121 -3.43 -10.89 -13.76
C ALA A 121 -4.24 -9.93 -12.87
N TRP A 122 -4.06 -10.02 -11.55
CA TRP A 122 -4.68 -9.10 -10.60
C TRP A 122 -4.20 -7.66 -10.80
N ALA A 123 -2.88 -7.47 -10.94
CA ALA A 123 -2.26 -6.16 -11.09
C ALA A 123 -2.66 -5.49 -12.40
N GLU A 124 -2.76 -6.25 -13.49
CA GLU A 124 -3.27 -5.76 -14.77
C GLU A 124 -4.75 -5.34 -14.67
N ASN A 125 -5.60 -6.17 -14.07
CA ASN A 125 -7.01 -5.87 -13.90
C ASN A 125 -7.25 -4.61 -13.04
N LEU A 126 -6.43 -4.40 -12.01
CA LEU A 126 -6.51 -3.21 -11.14
C LEU A 126 -5.76 -1.98 -11.72
N GLY A 127 -5.05 -2.16 -12.83
CA GLY A 127 -4.27 -1.11 -13.49
C GLY A 127 -3.07 -0.63 -12.68
N ILE A 128 -2.39 -1.53 -11.97
CA ILE A 128 -1.16 -1.23 -11.24
C ILE A 128 -0.06 -0.77 -12.20
N ALA A 129 0.63 0.31 -11.84
CA ALA A 129 1.74 0.86 -12.60
C ALA A 129 2.79 -0.20 -12.97
N HIS A 130 3.33 -0.10 -14.19
CA HIS A 130 4.33 -1.09 -14.67
C HIS A 130 5.58 -1.11 -13.80
N GLU A 131 6.02 0.05 -13.32
CA GLU A 131 7.18 0.22 -12.46
C GLU A 131 7.03 -0.57 -11.15
N VAL A 132 5.81 -0.58 -10.60
CA VAL A 132 5.49 -1.34 -9.38
C VAL A 132 5.48 -2.83 -9.68
N ARG A 133 4.88 -3.25 -10.80
CA ARG A 133 4.85 -4.67 -11.21
C ARG A 133 6.26 -5.21 -11.41
N ASP A 134 7.13 -4.45 -12.07
CA ASP A 134 8.52 -4.80 -12.31
C ASP A 134 9.29 -4.90 -10.99
N TYR A 135 9.09 -3.95 -10.08
CA TYR A 135 9.68 -3.98 -8.74
C TYR A 135 9.26 -5.23 -7.96
N VAL A 136 7.96 -5.55 -7.94
CA VAL A 136 7.42 -6.71 -7.23
C VAL A 136 7.94 -8.01 -7.83
N ALA A 137 7.95 -8.14 -9.16
CA ALA A 137 8.54 -9.30 -9.83
C ALA A 137 10.03 -9.46 -9.46
N LYS A 138 10.80 -8.37 -9.47
CA LYS A 138 12.22 -8.36 -9.12
C LYS A 138 12.49 -8.72 -7.64
N GLU A 139 11.64 -8.31 -6.72
CA GLU A 139 11.87 -8.47 -5.28
C GLU A 139 11.36 -9.81 -4.72
N PHE A 140 10.27 -10.33 -5.27
CA PHE A 140 9.61 -11.51 -4.71
C PHE A 140 9.80 -12.79 -5.56
N SER A 141 10.49 -12.72 -6.71
CA SER A 141 10.78 -13.91 -7.53
C SER A 141 11.57 -14.97 -6.75
N PRO A 142 11.23 -16.27 -6.93
CA PRO A 142 11.91 -17.36 -6.23
C PRO A 142 13.41 -17.39 -6.60
N GLY A 143 14.27 -17.27 -5.59
CA GLY A 143 15.73 -17.30 -5.74
C GLY A 143 16.48 -16.10 -5.13
N LYS A 144 15.77 -15.07 -4.68
CA LYS A 144 16.36 -13.97 -3.89
C LYS A 144 16.32 -14.32 -2.40
N ALA A 145 17.47 -14.28 -1.73
CA ALA A 145 17.53 -14.48 -0.29
C ALA A 145 16.64 -13.45 0.43
N PRO A 146 15.92 -13.84 1.51
CA PRO A 146 15.10 -12.90 2.28
C PRO A 146 15.95 -11.72 2.74
N SER A 147 15.47 -10.50 2.51
CA SER A 147 16.10 -9.31 3.07
C SER A 147 15.89 -9.34 4.59
N ALA A 148 16.80 -8.71 5.34
CA ALA A 148 16.91 -8.84 6.81
C ALA A 148 15.66 -8.47 7.64
N GLY A 149 14.54 -8.07 7.02
CA GLY A 149 13.24 -7.85 7.66
C GLY A 149 12.30 -9.05 7.68
N ASP A 150 12.61 -10.16 6.98
CA ASP A 150 11.70 -11.32 6.87
C ASP A 150 11.75 -12.28 8.08
N ARG A 151 12.51 -11.95 9.12
CA ARG A 151 12.74 -12.81 10.30
C ARG A 151 12.13 -12.24 11.58
N GLU A 152 10.82 -11.98 11.61
CA GLU A 152 10.10 -11.98 12.88
C GLU A 152 8.86 -12.86 12.79
N GLY A 153 8.95 -14.03 13.41
CA GLY A 153 7.90 -15.04 13.40
C GLY A 153 8.39 -16.49 13.58
N GLY A 154 9.58 -16.72 14.13
CA GLY A 154 10.10 -18.04 14.45
C GLY A 154 10.03 -18.30 15.95
N ALA A 155 8.95 -18.92 16.40
CA ALA A 155 8.67 -19.27 17.78
C ALA A 155 9.88 -19.83 18.54
N GLY A 156 10.14 -19.24 19.71
CA GLY A 156 11.02 -19.81 20.72
C GLY A 156 10.52 -21.21 21.12
N ARG A 157 11.25 -22.24 20.69
CA ARG A 157 11.21 -23.54 21.36
C ARG A 157 12.24 -23.51 22.48
N SER A 158 11.80 -23.05 23.64
CA SER A 158 12.50 -23.29 24.89
C SER A 158 12.44 -24.78 25.22
N SER A 159 13.62 -25.36 25.33
CA SER A 159 13.88 -26.71 25.81
C SER A 159 13.68 -26.81 27.33
N SER A 160 12.79 -27.70 27.77
CA SER A 160 12.86 -28.44 29.04
C SER A 160 11.94 -29.66 28.86
N GLY A 161 12.32 -30.92 29.04
CA GLY A 161 13.36 -31.51 29.86
C GLY A 161 12.66 -32.45 30.83
N SER A 162 12.65 -33.76 30.56
CA SER A 162 12.64 -34.80 31.60
C SER A 162 12.94 -36.17 31.00
N LYS A 163 14.11 -36.69 31.42
CA LYS A 163 14.53 -38.07 31.25
C LYS A 163 13.71 -38.97 32.18
N ALA A 164 13.40 -40.16 31.67
CA ALA A 164 12.91 -41.30 32.42
C ALA A 164 13.93 -41.78 33.47
N ARG A 165 13.44 -42.12 34.66
CA ARG A 165 13.52 -43.46 35.27
C ARG A 165 12.55 -43.56 36.44
#